data_AF-F2IIV5-F1
#
_entry.id   AF-F2IIV5-F1
#
_cell.length_a   1.000
_cell.length_b   1.000
_cell.length_c   1.000
_cell.angle_alpha   90.00
_cell.angle_beta   90.00
_cell.angle_gamma   90.00
#
_symmetry.space_group_name_H-M   'P 1'
#
loop_
_entity.id
_entity.type
_entity.pdbx_description
1 polymer ?
#
loop_
_entity_poly.entity_id
_entity_poly.type
_entity_poly.pdbx_seq_one_letter_code
_entity_poly.pdbx_strand_id
1 'polypeptide(L)'
;MFKFFRSNKKSHNLPKRYWTFNELSEKERSEITSKILYHNIKSSEFKKSITKYLTPKLRELGFKGSGGNFKKTSGHYIHTIQLFGSKYGGEGYVEIGVHLDFLPDSIHQPIDYTKIKTIDCFTRHSLHLENGKQMVDYGANESETKESIELIYKMIIEDALPYFELFNDFPSPFDKISLSDLTTDNSEFDKYRLSGKTLLIARIKLWMGQKEEAAKISEYGKTQVNGRQGSGLIIYFDKIINGDENFYLNDQEKVIVQKEREKQPREKVHFLEELNRIESLR
;
A
#
# COMPACT_ATOMS: atom_id res chain seq x y z
N MET A 1 4.41 -13.80 -17.25
CA MET A 1 5.50 -14.09 -16.28
C MET A 1 6.42 -12.86 -16.13
N PHE A 2 5.99 -11.84 -15.39
CA PHE A 2 6.86 -10.70 -15.05
C PHE A 2 7.78 -11.09 -13.90
N LYS A 3 8.98 -11.56 -14.23
CA LYS A 3 10.07 -11.67 -13.26
C LYS A 3 10.55 -10.26 -12.92
N PHE A 4 9.95 -9.63 -11.90
CA PHE A 4 10.60 -8.53 -11.17
C PHE A 4 11.72 -9.08 -10.27
N PHE A 5 12.64 -9.86 -10.84
CA PHE A 5 13.97 -9.95 -10.27
C PHE A 5 14.66 -8.65 -10.68
N ARG A 6 14.56 -7.61 -9.83
CA ARG A 6 15.51 -6.49 -9.92
C ARG A 6 16.89 -7.13 -9.75
N SER A 7 17.60 -7.33 -10.87
CA SER A 7 19.02 -7.64 -10.82
C SER A 7 19.67 -6.59 -9.93
N ASN A 8 20.55 -6.97 -8.99
CA ASN A 8 21.36 -6.03 -8.23
C ASN A 8 22.15 -5.15 -9.20
N LYS A 9 21.54 -4.05 -9.66
CA LYS A 9 22.24 -3.03 -10.43
C LYS A 9 23.26 -2.43 -9.49
N LYS A 10 24.49 -2.28 -9.97
CA LYS A 10 25.62 -1.79 -9.19
C LYS A 10 25.23 -0.47 -8.52
N SER A 11 25.42 -0.38 -7.21
CA SER A 11 25.08 0.76 -6.35
C SER A 11 25.84 2.06 -6.68
N HIS A 12 26.71 2.07 -7.68
CA HIS A 12 27.72 3.10 -7.89
C HIS A 12 27.14 4.46 -8.31
N ASN A 13 25.87 4.50 -8.75
CA ASN A 13 25.14 5.74 -9.03
C ASN A 13 24.44 6.32 -7.80
N LEU A 14 24.40 5.58 -6.68
CA LEU A 14 23.86 6.03 -5.42
C LEU A 14 24.99 6.56 -4.53
N PRO A 15 24.70 7.54 -3.65
CA PRO A 15 25.63 7.94 -2.60
C PRO A 15 26.09 6.72 -1.78
N LYS A 16 27.35 6.71 -1.34
CA LYS A 16 27.94 5.58 -0.58
C LYS A 16 27.08 5.12 0.61
N ARG A 17 26.38 6.05 1.27
CA ARG A 17 25.47 5.74 2.38
C ARG A 17 24.31 4.80 2.01
N TYR A 18 24.02 4.65 0.71
CA TYR A 18 23.02 3.70 0.22
C TYR A 18 23.61 2.39 -0.29
N TRP A 19 24.93 2.23 -0.40
CA TRP A 19 25.52 0.99 -0.88
C TRP A 19 25.17 -0.21 0.01
N THR A 20 25.17 -1.41 -0.57
CA THR A 20 24.88 -2.65 0.17
C THR A 20 26.04 -2.98 1.11
N PHE A 21 25.79 -3.78 2.16
CA PHE A 21 26.81 -4.17 3.13
C PHE A 21 28.07 -4.73 2.45
N ASN A 22 27.89 -5.61 1.46
CA ASN A 22 29.01 -6.26 0.77
C ASN A 22 29.87 -5.29 -0.07
N GLU A 23 29.39 -4.10 -0.35
CA GLU A 23 30.10 -3.05 -1.11
C GLU A 23 30.88 -2.09 -0.21
N LEU A 24 30.75 -2.23 1.12
CA LEU A 24 31.35 -1.35 2.12
C LEU A 24 32.38 -2.10 2.96
N SER A 25 33.50 -1.43 3.25
CA SER A 25 34.44 -1.87 4.28
C SER A 25 33.80 -1.84 5.69
N GLU A 26 34.36 -2.58 6.64
CA GLU A 26 33.86 -2.60 8.03
C GLU A 26 33.83 -1.21 8.65
N LYS A 27 34.88 -0.41 8.40
CA LYS A 27 34.96 0.99 8.84
C LYS A 27 33.83 1.83 8.24
N GLU A 28 33.59 1.75 6.94
CA GLU A 28 32.52 2.50 6.27
C GLU A 28 31.12 2.09 6.80
N ARG A 29 30.90 0.79 7.05
CA ARG A 29 29.63 0.29 7.63
C ARG A 29 29.37 0.91 9.01
N SER A 30 30.40 0.93 9.86
CA SER A 30 30.32 1.52 11.21
C SER A 30 30.03 3.02 11.15
N GLU A 31 30.74 3.75 10.29
CA GLU A 31 30.54 5.18 10.09
C GLU A 31 29.12 5.52 9.57
N ILE A 32 28.61 4.78 8.58
CA ILE A 32 27.26 4.98 8.03
C ILE A 32 26.20 4.69 9.10
N THR A 33 26.34 3.58 9.83
CA THR A 33 25.40 3.20 10.88
C THR A 33 25.36 4.26 11.99
N SER A 34 26.53 4.74 12.43
CA SER A 34 26.64 5.81 13.42
C SER A 34 25.97 7.10 12.92
N LYS A 35 26.19 7.46 11.65
CA LYS A 35 25.55 8.64 11.05
C LYS A 35 24.03 8.56 11.06
N ILE A 36 23.46 7.44 10.61
CA ILE A 36 22.00 7.25 10.55
C ILE A 36 21.37 7.36 11.94
N LEU A 37 22.00 6.76 12.96
CA LEU A 37 21.46 6.71 14.32
C LEU A 37 21.64 8.02 15.11
N TYR A 38 22.77 8.72 14.93
CA TYR A 38 23.16 9.80 15.84
C TYR A 38 23.37 11.17 15.20
N HIS A 39 23.57 11.21 13.88
CA HIS A 39 23.98 12.46 13.20
C HIS A 39 22.99 12.94 12.15
N ASN A 40 22.07 12.09 11.70
CA ASN A 40 21.03 12.51 10.79
C ASN A 40 20.10 13.55 11.43
N ILE A 41 19.63 14.49 10.62
CA ILE A 41 18.71 15.52 11.08
C ILE A 41 17.42 14.90 11.61
N LYS A 42 16.72 15.64 12.48
CA LYS A 42 15.48 15.13 13.09
C LYS A 42 14.36 15.07 12.04
N SER A 43 13.38 14.18 12.23
CA SER A 43 12.23 14.07 11.33
C SER A 43 11.46 15.38 11.16
N SER A 44 11.43 16.24 12.18
CA SER A 44 10.80 17.57 12.10
C SER A 44 11.56 18.52 11.17
N GLU A 45 12.89 18.47 11.16
CA GLU A 45 13.74 19.25 10.27
C GLU A 45 13.66 18.71 8.84
N PHE A 46 13.69 17.38 8.68
CA PHE A 46 13.49 16.76 7.38
C PHE A 46 12.14 17.13 6.75
N LYS A 47 11.06 17.18 7.53
CA LYS A 47 9.73 17.66 7.07
C LYS A 47 9.76 19.12 6.57
N LYS A 48 10.57 19.98 7.19
CA LYS A 48 10.78 21.36 6.69
C LYS A 48 11.50 21.33 5.34
N SER A 49 12.53 20.49 5.19
CA SER A 49 13.23 20.29 3.92
C SER A 49 12.33 19.72 2.82
N ILE A 50 11.44 18.77 3.14
CA ILE A 50 10.40 18.29 2.21
C ILE A 50 9.48 19.42 1.74
N THR A 51 9.09 20.30 2.66
CA THR A 51 8.26 21.46 2.34
C THR A 51 9.01 22.46 1.44
N LYS A 52 10.30 22.66 1.69
CA LYS A 52 11.17 23.58 0.93
C LYS A 52 11.50 23.05 -0.47
N TYR A 53 11.82 21.76 -0.60
CA TYR A 53 12.46 21.20 -1.80
C TYR A 53 11.60 20.24 -2.61
N LEU A 54 10.81 19.37 -1.95
CA LEU A 54 10.00 18.36 -2.64
C LEU A 54 8.61 18.89 -3.01
N THR A 55 7.98 19.61 -2.08
CA THR A 55 6.59 20.06 -2.23
C THR A 55 6.38 20.94 -3.48
N PRO A 56 7.25 21.91 -3.82
CA PRO A 56 7.09 22.68 -5.06
C PRO A 56 7.06 21.79 -6.30
N LYS A 57 7.99 20.83 -6.41
CA LYS A 57 8.06 19.89 -7.54
C LYS A 57 6.80 19.02 -7.66
N LEU A 58 6.29 18.51 -6.54
CA LEU A 58 5.05 17.72 -6.55
C LEU A 58 3.83 18.57 -6.94
N ARG A 59 3.80 19.87 -6.58
CA ARG A 59 2.74 20.78 -7.00
C ARG A 59 2.77 21.04 -8.50
N GLU A 60 3.94 21.15 -9.11
CA GLU A 60 4.09 21.24 -10.57
C GLU A 60 3.50 20.01 -11.30
N LEU A 61 3.55 18.84 -10.66
CA LEU A 61 2.93 17.60 -11.16
C LEU A 61 1.41 17.50 -10.88
N GLY A 62 0.82 18.51 -10.23
CA GLY A 62 -0.60 18.57 -9.89
C GLY A 62 -0.97 17.95 -8.54
N PHE A 63 0.00 17.52 -7.72
CA PHE A 63 -0.29 17.04 -6.38
C PHE A 63 -0.58 18.19 -5.41
N LYS A 64 -1.57 18.00 -4.55
CA LYS A 64 -1.90 18.88 -3.42
C LYS A 64 -1.45 18.21 -2.12
N GLY A 65 -1.02 19.00 -1.15
CA GLY A 65 -0.60 18.50 0.16
C GLY A 65 0.67 19.16 0.69
N SER A 66 1.14 18.67 1.84
CA SER A 66 2.36 19.12 2.53
C SER A 66 2.77 18.11 3.62
N GLY A 67 3.93 18.33 4.25
CA GLY A 67 4.34 17.58 5.44
C GLY A 67 4.52 16.08 5.23
N GLY A 68 4.77 15.66 3.98
CA GLY A 68 4.92 14.25 3.61
C GLY A 68 3.63 13.55 3.21
N ASN A 69 2.51 14.27 3.04
CA ASN A 69 1.26 13.70 2.55
C ASN A 69 0.80 14.48 1.32
N PHE A 70 0.73 13.79 0.18
CA PHE A 70 0.37 14.38 -1.10
C PHE A 70 -0.68 13.53 -1.79
N LYS A 71 -1.57 14.19 -2.53
CA LYS A 71 -2.56 13.51 -3.34
C LYS A 71 -2.87 14.26 -4.62
N LYS A 72 -3.32 13.53 -5.62
CA LYS A 72 -3.81 14.05 -6.91
C LYS A 72 -5.09 13.30 -7.25
N THR A 73 -6.05 14.01 -7.82
CA THR A 73 -7.32 13.42 -8.27
C THR A 73 -7.40 13.53 -9.79
N SER A 74 -7.80 12.45 -10.46
CA SER A 74 -8.02 12.37 -11.90
C SER A 74 -9.29 11.56 -12.16
N GLY A 75 -10.39 12.23 -12.49
CA GLY A 75 -11.72 11.60 -12.50
C GLY A 75 -12.02 10.97 -11.13
N HIS A 76 -12.42 9.70 -11.12
CA HIS A 76 -12.66 8.92 -9.91
C HIS A 76 -11.40 8.45 -9.19
N TYR A 77 -10.24 8.51 -9.84
CA TYR A 77 -8.99 8.05 -9.24
C TYR A 77 -8.41 9.09 -8.29
N ILE A 78 -7.98 8.61 -7.11
CA ILE A 78 -7.21 9.37 -6.14
C ILE A 78 -5.85 8.70 -6.00
N HIS A 79 -4.80 9.39 -6.44
CA HIS A 79 -3.41 8.97 -6.28
C HIS A 79 -2.84 9.60 -5.01
N THR A 80 -2.20 8.80 -4.16
CA THR A 80 -1.61 9.27 -2.90
C THR A 80 -0.12 8.96 -2.86
N ILE A 81 0.66 9.88 -2.30
CA ILE A 81 2.08 9.71 -1.98
C ILE A 81 2.26 10.09 -0.52
N GLN A 82 2.80 9.19 0.28
CA GLN A 82 3.02 9.40 1.70
C GLN A 82 4.46 9.06 2.09
N LEU A 83 5.10 9.98 2.81
CA LEU A 83 6.43 9.79 3.38
C LEU A 83 6.28 9.38 4.84
N PHE A 84 6.78 8.19 5.15
CA PHE A 84 6.81 7.64 6.49
C PHE A 84 8.20 7.79 7.08
N GLY A 85 8.28 8.15 8.36
CA GLY A 85 9.53 8.07 9.12
C GLY A 85 9.69 6.70 9.76
N SER A 86 10.92 6.25 9.92
CA SER A 86 11.20 5.06 10.74
C SER A 86 10.86 5.33 12.20
N LYS A 87 10.58 4.26 12.96
CA LYS A 87 10.36 4.35 14.42
C LYS A 87 11.58 4.85 15.20
N TYR A 88 12.77 4.74 14.61
CA TYR A 88 14.03 5.15 15.22
C TYR A 88 14.48 6.55 14.79
N GLY A 89 13.76 7.19 13.85
CA GLY A 89 14.18 8.46 13.25
C GLY A 89 15.34 8.30 12.27
N GLY A 90 15.85 9.42 11.77
CA GLY A 90 17.03 9.48 10.89
C GLY A 90 16.82 8.97 9.45
N GLU A 91 15.76 8.23 9.18
CA GLU A 91 15.42 7.70 7.86
C GLU A 91 13.91 7.56 7.67
N GLY A 92 13.48 7.36 6.42
CA GLY A 92 12.09 7.16 6.07
C GLY A 92 11.92 6.46 4.74
N TYR A 93 10.67 6.21 4.34
CA TYR A 93 10.34 5.60 3.06
C TYR A 93 9.13 6.28 2.43
N VAL A 94 8.95 6.01 1.14
CA VAL A 94 7.81 6.51 0.36
C VAL A 94 6.85 5.37 0.10
N GLU A 95 5.60 5.55 0.48
CA GLU A 95 4.48 4.69 0.07
C GLU A 95 3.62 5.45 -0.93
N ILE A 96 3.11 4.72 -1.92
CA ILE A 96 2.13 5.22 -2.86
C ILE A 96 0.87 4.38 -2.79
N GLY A 97 -0.26 4.99 -3.14
CA GLY A 97 -1.54 4.28 -3.18
C GLY A 97 -2.49 4.86 -4.22
N VAL A 98 -3.42 4.03 -4.68
CA VAL A 98 -4.52 4.42 -5.56
C VAL A 98 -5.83 4.04 -4.92
N HIS A 99 -6.78 4.97 -4.97
CA HIS A 99 -8.13 4.78 -4.47
C HIS A 99 -9.17 5.28 -5.49
N LEU A 100 -10.44 4.87 -5.31
CA LEU A 100 -11.59 5.36 -6.06
C LEU A 100 -12.51 6.12 -5.11
N ASP A 101 -12.97 7.30 -5.50
CA ASP A 101 -13.76 8.22 -4.68
C ASP A 101 -15.18 7.75 -4.31
N PHE A 102 -15.57 6.54 -4.72
CA PHE A 102 -16.84 5.91 -4.34
C PHE A 102 -16.65 4.63 -3.53
N LEU A 103 -15.41 4.16 -3.36
CA LEU A 103 -15.13 2.96 -2.59
C LEU A 103 -14.93 3.26 -1.10
N PRO A 104 -15.23 2.30 -0.22
CA PRO A 104 -14.86 2.39 1.19
C PRO A 104 -13.36 2.09 1.37
N ASP A 105 -12.81 2.35 2.56
CA ASP A 105 -11.41 2.04 2.87
C ASP A 105 -11.10 0.54 2.97
N SER A 106 -9.84 0.25 3.27
CA SER A 106 -9.31 -1.10 3.49
C SER A 106 -10.00 -1.86 4.62
N ILE A 107 -10.70 -1.16 5.54
CA ILE A 107 -11.50 -1.75 6.64
C ILE A 107 -13.01 -1.54 6.45
N HIS A 108 -13.43 -1.16 5.24
CA HIS A 108 -14.80 -0.98 4.78
C HIS A 108 -15.59 0.14 5.48
N GLN A 109 -14.90 1.23 5.85
CA GLN A 109 -15.49 2.44 6.41
C GLN A 109 -15.60 3.57 5.36
N PRO A 110 -16.50 4.55 5.56
CA PRO A 110 -16.53 5.77 4.76
C PRO A 110 -15.22 6.55 4.88
N ILE A 111 -14.76 7.14 3.77
CA ILE A 111 -13.52 7.91 3.72
C ILE A 111 -13.82 9.39 3.53
N ASP A 112 -13.14 10.23 4.32
CA ASP A 112 -12.97 11.64 3.99
C ASP A 112 -11.84 11.77 2.95
N TYR A 113 -12.20 11.85 1.67
CA TYR A 113 -11.24 11.97 0.56
C TYR A 113 -10.38 13.24 0.66
N THR A 114 -10.77 14.22 1.49
CA THR A 114 -9.93 15.38 1.76
C THR A 114 -8.68 15.02 2.58
N LYS A 115 -8.73 13.93 3.36
CA LYS A 115 -7.68 13.47 4.28
C LYS A 115 -7.15 12.06 4.02
N ILE A 116 -7.54 11.47 2.89
CA ILE A 116 -7.12 10.13 2.48
C ILE A 116 -5.60 9.94 2.53
N LYS A 117 -5.18 8.78 3.05
CA LYS A 117 -3.80 8.31 3.19
C LYS A 117 -3.60 7.03 2.38
N THR A 118 -2.36 6.58 2.25
CA THR A 118 -2.05 5.36 1.51
C THR A 118 -2.65 4.10 2.15
N ILE A 119 -2.85 4.10 3.48
CA ILE A 119 -3.51 3.00 4.22
C ILE A 119 -5.00 2.82 3.83
N ASP A 120 -5.63 3.88 3.35
CA ASP A 120 -7.05 3.88 2.95
C ASP A 120 -7.22 3.40 1.50
N CYS A 121 -6.13 3.36 0.73
CA CYS A 121 -6.13 3.02 -0.70
C CYS A 121 -6.39 1.52 -0.95
N PHE A 122 -7.08 1.18 -2.06
CA PHE A 122 -7.37 -0.23 -2.39
C PHE A 122 -6.11 -0.97 -2.89
N THR A 123 -5.14 -0.21 -3.38
CA THR A 123 -3.79 -0.68 -3.64
C THR A 123 -2.80 0.29 -3.04
N ARG A 124 -1.74 -0.26 -2.46
CA ARG A 124 -0.65 0.50 -1.86
C ARG A 124 0.63 -0.30 -1.90
N HIS A 125 1.76 0.38 -2.09
CA HIS A 125 3.08 -0.23 -1.95
C HIS A 125 4.17 0.81 -1.76
N SER A 126 5.31 0.36 -1.24
CA SER A 126 6.47 1.21 -1.06
C SER A 126 7.33 1.29 -2.30
N LEU A 127 7.88 2.48 -2.55
CA LEU A 127 8.92 2.69 -3.54
C LEU A 127 10.26 2.21 -2.98
N HIS A 128 11.17 1.84 -3.89
CA HIS A 128 12.48 1.33 -3.53
C HIS A 128 13.53 1.94 -4.45
N LEU A 129 14.69 2.28 -3.88
CA LEU A 129 15.87 2.67 -4.63
C LEU A 129 16.27 1.59 -5.63
N GLU A 130 17.13 1.95 -6.60
CA GLU A 130 17.58 1.04 -7.67
C GLU A 130 18.23 -0.25 -7.13
N ASN A 131 18.86 -0.16 -5.95
CA ASN A 131 19.46 -1.31 -5.25
C ASN A 131 18.49 -2.09 -4.36
N GLY A 132 17.18 -1.82 -4.47
CA GLY A 132 16.13 -2.49 -3.70
C GLY A 132 15.96 -2.00 -2.26
N LYS A 133 16.72 -1.01 -1.79
CA LYS A 133 16.50 -0.44 -0.45
C LYS A 133 15.25 0.44 -0.43
N GLN A 134 14.41 0.23 0.58
CA GLN A 134 13.21 1.03 0.82
C GLN A 134 13.51 2.32 1.61
N MET A 135 14.43 2.24 2.58
CA MET A 135 14.75 3.35 3.47
C MET A 135 15.69 4.36 2.82
N VAL A 136 15.33 5.63 2.94
CA VAL A 136 16.09 6.81 2.55
C VAL A 136 16.46 7.57 3.81
N ASP A 137 17.74 7.74 4.05
CA ASP A 137 18.25 8.48 5.21
C ASP A 137 18.03 9.99 5.03
N TYR A 138 17.88 10.74 6.12
CA TYR A 138 17.58 12.18 6.06
C TYR A 138 18.78 13.07 5.78
N GLY A 139 20.00 12.52 5.78
CA GLY A 139 21.26 13.27 5.72
C GLY A 139 21.62 13.93 7.05
N ALA A 140 22.92 14.15 7.26
CA ALA A 140 23.46 14.82 8.45
C ALA A 140 23.52 16.36 8.30
N ASN A 141 23.37 16.87 7.08
CA ASN A 141 23.43 18.31 6.76
C ASN A 141 22.55 18.64 5.55
N GLU A 142 22.36 19.93 5.26
CA GLU A 142 21.46 20.38 4.19
C GLU A 142 21.81 19.81 2.80
N SER A 143 23.09 19.63 2.49
CA SER A 143 23.52 19.04 1.21
C SER A 143 23.10 17.58 1.09
N GLU A 144 23.39 16.77 2.12
CA GLU A 144 22.97 15.36 2.15
C GLU A 144 21.45 15.22 2.17
N THR A 145 20.75 16.07 2.93
CA THR A 145 19.28 16.10 2.95
C THR A 145 18.70 16.41 1.58
N LYS A 146 19.28 17.39 0.85
CA LYS A 146 18.83 17.71 -0.51
C LYS A 146 19.03 16.52 -1.43
N GLU A 147 20.16 15.83 -1.36
CA GLU A 147 20.43 14.63 -2.15
C GLU A 147 19.42 13.51 -1.84
N SER A 148 19.10 13.27 -0.57
CA SER A 148 18.06 12.32 -0.17
C SER A 148 16.67 12.69 -0.72
N ILE A 149 16.34 13.99 -0.75
CA ILE A 149 15.09 14.48 -1.35
C ILE A 149 15.08 14.30 -2.87
N GLU A 150 16.21 14.52 -3.55
CA GLU A 150 16.32 14.26 -4.99
C GLU A 150 16.15 12.76 -5.31
N LEU A 151 16.67 11.86 -4.46
CA LEU A 151 16.43 10.42 -4.61
C LEU A 151 14.94 10.07 -4.43
N ILE A 152 14.26 10.66 -3.44
CA ILE A 152 12.82 10.50 -3.26
C ILE A 152 12.06 11.01 -4.49
N TYR A 153 12.40 12.19 -4.99
CA TYR A 153 11.76 12.75 -6.17
C TYR A 153 11.98 11.86 -7.40
N LYS A 154 13.20 11.35 -7.60
CA LYS A 154 13.52 10.41 -8.68
C LYS A 154 12.67 9.14 -8.59
N MET A 155 12.53 8.52 -7.41
CA MET A 155 11.64 7.37 -7.23
C MET A 155 10.19 7.69 -7.59
N ILE A 156 9.71 8.90 -7.26
CA ILE A 156 8.35 9.32 -7.63
C ILE A 156 8.22 9.42 -9.16
N ILE A 157 9.17 10.05 -9.84
CA ILE A 157 9.14 10.20 -11.29
C ILE A 157 9.24 8.85 -12.02
N GLU A 158 10.15 7.98 -11.58
CA GLU A 158 10.48 6.75 -12.30
C GLU A 158 9.58 5.57 -11.97
N ASP A 159 9.10 5.47 -10.72
CA ASP A 159 8.28 4.34 -10.28
C ASP A 159 6.81 4.76 -10.05
N ALA A 160 6.56 5.86 -9.33
CA ALA A 160 5.20 6.21 -8.92
C ALA A 160 4.33 6.74 -10.08
N LEU A 161 4.83 7.70 -10.86
CA LEU A 161 4.05 8.27 -11.95
C LEU A 161 3.68 7.22 -13.01
N PRO A 162 4.59 6.37 -13.51
CA PRO A 162 4.21 5.31 -14.45
C PRO A 162 3.20 4.32 -13.87
N TYR A 163 3.26 4.05 -12.57
CA TYR A 163 2.26 3.22 -11.90
C TYR A 163 0.89 3.91 -11.85
N PHE A 164 0.83 5.23 -11.56
CA PHE A 164 -0.42 5.98 -11.58
C PHE A 164 -1.04 6.10 -12.96
N GLU A 165 -0.25 6.08 -14.04
CA GLU A 165 -0.77 6.05 -15.42
C GLU A 165 -1.53 4.76 -15.74
N LEU A 166 -1.36 3.69 -14.96
CA LEU A 166 -2.23 2.51 -15.04
C LEU A 166 -3.68 2.79 -14.61
N PHE A 167 -3.92 3.94 -13.97
CA PHE A 167 -5.16 4.39 -13.35
C PHE A 167 -5.44 5.87 -13.67
N ASN A 168 -5.53 6.21 -14.95
CA ASN A 168 -5.75 7.60 -15.40
C ASN A 168 -7.15 7.86 -15.97
N ASP A 169 -7.83 6.83 -16.47
CA ASP A 169 -9.13 6.94 -17.15
C ASP A 169 -10.11 5.87 -16.68
N PHE A 170 -10.96 6.21 -15.71
CA PHE A 170 -11.97 5.29 -15.19
C PHE A 170 -13.07 5.09 -16.26
N PRO A 171 -13.53 3.86 -16.55
CA PRO A 171 -13.43 2.65 -15.72
C PRO A 171 -12.19 1.75 -15.93
N SER A 172 -11.28 2.10 -16.84
CA SER A 172 -10.07 1.30 -17.07
C SER A 172 -9.11 1.36 -15.88
N PRO A 173 -8.63 0.22 -15.36
CA PRO A 173 -8.59 -1.10 -16.03
C PRO A 173 -9.72 -2.07 -15.64
N PHE A 174 -10.66 -1.64 -14.79
CA PHE A 174 -11.62 -2.54 -14.15
C PHE A 174 -12.74 -3.00 -15.08
N ASP A 175 -13.06 -2.22 -16.10
CA ASP A 175 -13.96 -2.63 -17.18
C ASP A 175 -13.53 -3.93 -17.85
N LYS A 176 -12.22 -4.13 -18.01
CA LYS A 176 -11.60 -5.29 -18.67
C LYS A 176 -11.46 -6.53 -17.79
N ILE A 177 -11.62 -6.39 -16.46
CA ILE A 177 -11.49 -7.53 -15.54
C ILE A 177 -12.82 -8.29 -15.50
N SER A 178 -12.78 -9.58 -15.82
CA SER A 178 -13.90 -10.52 -15.77
C SER A 178 -13.79 -11.50 -14.62
N LEU A 179 -14.86 -12.26 -14.33
CA LEU A 179 -14.79 -13.38 -13.40
C LEU A 179 -13.71 -14.41 -13.81
N SER A 180 -13.55 -14.71 -15.11
CA SER A 180 -12.53 -15.67 -15.57
C SER A 180 -11.10 -15.24 -15.24
N ASP A 181 -10.82 -13.94 -15.23
CA ASP A 181 -9.50 -13.42 -14.85
C ASP A 181 -9.20 -13.64 -13.36
N LEU A 182 -10.24 -13.60 -12.53
CA LEU A 182 -10.15 -13.84 -11.09
C LEU A 182 -10.00 -15.33 -10.75
N THR A 183 -10.57 -16.23 -11.55
CA THR A 183 -10.51 -17.68 -11.31
C THR A 183 -9.24 -18.33 -11.83
N THR A 184 -8.64 -17.78 -12.89
CA THR A 184 -7.45 -18.33 -13.55
C THR A 184 -6.13 -17.69 -13.11
N ASP A 185 -6.19 -16.75 -12.16
CA ASP A 185 -5.06 -15.93 -11.70
C ASP A 185 -4.28 -15.30 -12.87
N ASN A 186 -5.01 -14.54 -13.70
CA ASN A 186 -4.43 -13.92 -14.89
C ASN A 186 -3.35 -12.88 -14.49
N SER A 187 -2.08 -13.25 -14.73
CA SER A 187 -0.90 -12.44 -14.38
C SER A 187 -0.84 -11.07 -15.06
N GLU A 188 -1.68 -10.80 -16.08
CA GLU A 188 -1.78 -9.46 -16.66
C GLU A 188 -2.19 -8.41 -15.62
N PHE A 189 -3.01 -8.80 -14.64
CA PHE A 189 -3.54 -7.89 -13.63
C PHE A 189 -2.62 -7.70 -12.41
N ASP A 190 -1.52 -8.44 -12.33
CA ASP A 190 -0.55 -8.29 -11.22
C ASP A 190 0.11 -6.92 -11.21
N LYS A 191 0.24 -6.29 -12.38
CA LYS A 191 0.76 -4.92 -12.52
C LYS A 191 -0.05 -3.90 -11.70
N TYR A 192 -1.34 -4.14 -11.47
CA TYR A 192 -2.21 -3.25 -10.71
C TYR A 192 -2.10 -3.44 -9.19
N ARG A 193 -1.47 -4.52 -8.71
CA ARG A 193 -1.26 -4.81 -7.29
C ARG A 193 -2.53 -4.71 -6.45
N LEU A 194 -3.65 -5.21 -6.98
CA LEU A 194 -4.95 -5.14 -6.34
C LEU A 194 -4.98 -6.05 -5.11
N SER A 195 -5.34 -5.50 -3.94
CA SER A 195 -5.60 -6.26 -2.71
C SER A 195 -7.08 -6.62 -2.60
N GLY A 196 -7.42 -7.79 -2.06
CA GLY A 196 -8.83 -8.22 -1.95
C GLY A 196 -9.58 -8.20 -3.28
N LYS A 197 -8.92 -8.63 -4.37
CA LYS A 197 -9.31 -8.42 -5.77
C LYS A 197 -10.81 -8.66 -6.02
N THR A 198 -11.36 -9.77 -5.54
CA THR A 198 -12.75 -10.17 -5.85
C THR A 198 -13.81 -9.18 -5.35
N LEU A 199 -13.78 -8.80 -4.06
CA LEU A 199 -14.77 -7.85 -3.51
C LEU A 199 -14.61 -6.46 -4.11
N LEU A 200 -13.36 -6.04 -4.32
CA LEU A 200 -13.05 -4.76 -4.97
C LEU A 200 -13.67 -4.70 -6.38
N ILE A 201 -13.43 -5.71 -7.21
CA ILE A 201 -13.95 -5.76 -8.57
C ILE A 201 -15.48 -5.85 -8.56
N ALA A 202 -16.08 -6.68 -7.69
CA ALA A 202 -17.54 -6.75 -7.58
C ALA A 202 -18.19 -5.39 -7.28
N ARG A 203 -17.62 -4.61 -6.34
CA ARG A 203 -18.10 -3.25 -6.02
C ARG A 203 -17.98 -2.30 -7.20
N ILE A 204 -16.86 -2.34 -7.90
CA ILE A 204 -16.65 -1.48 -9.08
C ILE A 204 -17.63 -1.84 -10.19
N LYS A 205 -17.84 -3.14 -10.46
CA LYS A 205 -18.81 -3.63 -11.44
C LYS A 205 -20.23 -3.21 -11.08
N LEU A 206 -20.61 -3.29 -9.80
CA LEU A 206 -21.90 -2.82 -9.32
C LEU A 206 -22.07 -1.31 -9.54
N TRP A 207 -21.06 -0.52 -9.18
CA TRP A 207 -21.05 0.94 -9.39
C TRP A 207 -21.17 1.32 -10.88
N MET A 208 -20.55 0.55 -11.77
CA MET A 208 -20.68 0.70 -13.22
C MET A 208 -22.05 0.26 -13.79
N GLY A 209 -22.98 -0.20 -12.94
CA GLY A 209 -24.29 -0.71 -13.34
C GLY A 209 -24.28 -2.15 -13.87
N GLN A 210 -23.15 -2.86 -13.80
CA GLN A 210 -22.98 -4.24 -14.27
C GLN A 210 -23.44 -5.24 -13.20
N LYS A 211 -24.71 -5.16 -12.81
CA LYS A 211 -25.29 -5.88 -11.65
C LYS A 211 -25.14 -7.39 -11.74
N GLU A 212 -25.40 -7.98 -12.90
CA GLU A 212 -25.31 -9.43 -13.10
C GLU A 212 -23.87 -9.94 -12.93
N GLU A 213 -22.89 -9.25 -13.52
CA GLU A 213 -21.48 -9.61 -13.38
C GLU A 213 -20.98 -9.42 -11.94
N ALA A 214 -21.40 -8.31 -11.29
CA ALA A 214 -21.08 -8.06 -9.89
C ALA A 214 -21.60 -9.17 -8.96
N ALA A 215 -22.82 -9.67 -9.22
CA ALA A 215 -23.41 -10.78 -8.49
C ALA A 215 -22.61 -12.09 -8.70
N LYS A 216 -22.27 -12.45 -9.95
CA LYS A 216 -21.46 -13.64 -10.26
C LYS A 216 -20.09 -13.60 -9.58
N ILE A 217 -19.41 -12.45 -9.64
CA ILE A 217 -18.12 -12.27 -8.97
C ILE A 217 -18.27 -12.38 -7.44
N SER A 218 -19.37 -11.89 -6.89
CA SER A 218 -19.64 -11.97 -5.45
C SER A 218 -19.95 -13.40 -4.99
N GLU A 219 -20.72 -14.16 -5.77
CA GLU A 219 -20.96 -15.58 -5.53
C GLU A 219 -19.65 -16.35 -5.52
N TYR A 220 -18.80 -16.15 -6.54
CA TYR A 220 -17.46 -16.72 -6.55
C TYR A 220 -16.65 -16.30 -5.31
N GLY A 221 -16.63 -15.01 -4.98
CA GLY A 221 -15.94 -14.48 -3.80
C GLY A 221 -16.34 -15.17 -2.49
N LYS A 222 -17.64 -15.46 -2.30
CA LYS A 222 -18.12 -16.23 -1.14
C LYS A 222 -17.54 -17.64 -1.08
N THR A 223 -17.42 -18.33 -2.22
CA THR A 223 -16.83 -19.68 -2.27
C THR A 223 -15.34 -19.70 -1.89
N GLN A 224 -14.65 -18.56 -2.01
CA GLN A 224 -13.24 -18.42 -1.67
C GLN A 224 -13.00 -18.09 -0.20
N VAL A 225 -14.04 -17.71 0.55
CA VAL A 225 -13.93 -17.43 1.98
C VAL A 225 -13.85 -18.76 2.75
N ASN A 226 -12.63 -19.13 3.16
CA ASN A 226 -12.37 -20.34 3.93
C ASN A 226 -11.89 -20.00 5.36
N GLY A 227 -12.61 -20.48 6.38
CA GLY A 227 -12.24 -20.34 7.79
C GLY A 227 -12.49 -18.97 8.42
N ARG A 228 -11.82 -18.67 9.55
CA ARG A 228 -12.01 -17.42 10.33
C ARG A 228 -11.61 -16.16 9.56
N GLN A 229 -10.60 -16.28 8.71
CA GLN A 229 -10.06 -15.14 7.98
C GLN A 229 -10.96 -14.86 6.77
N GLY A 230 -11.76 -13.79 6.87
CA GLY A 230 -12.61 -13.33 5.77
C GLY A 230 -14.09 -13.62 5.92
N SER A 231 -14.56 -14.32 6.97
CA SER A 231 -16.00 -14.56 7.20
C SER A 231 -16.81 -13.26 7.29
N GLY A 232 -16.22 -12.20 7.87
CA GLY A 232 -16.80 -10.86 7.87
C GLY A 232 -16.94 -10.21 6.50
N LEU A 233 -16.37 -10.79 5.43
CA LEU A 233 -16.53 -10.33 4.05
C LEU A 233 -17.82 -10.86 3.41
N ILE A 234 -18.35 -11.99 3.89
CA ILE A 234 -19.53 -12.68 3.31
C ILE A 234 -20.72 -11.72 3.20
N ILE A 235 -20.96 -10.91 4.23
CA ILE A 235 -22.06 -9.95 4.26
C ILE A 235 -21.94 -8.90 3.13
N TYR A 236 -20.73 -8.49 2.75
CA TYR A 236 -20.55 -7.53 1.66
C TYR A 236 -20.80 -8.17 0.30
N PHE A 237 -20.46 -9.45 0.13
CA PHE A 237 -20.83 -10.18 -1.07
C PHE A 237 -22.34 -10.40 -1.16
N ASP A 238 -23.01 -10.74 -0.05
CA ASP A 238 -24.46 -10.91 0.02
C ASP A 238 -25.20 -9.62 -0.36
N LYS A 239 -24.72 -8.46 0.13
CA LYS A 239 -25.26 -7.16 -0.28
C LYS A 239 -25.21 -6.97 -1.79
N ILE A 240 -24.07 -7.24 -2.42
CA ILE A 240 -23.91 -7.09 -3.87
C ILE A 240 -24.80 -8.09 -4.64
N ILE A 241 -24.90 -9.34 -4.19
CA ILE A 241 -25.79 -10.36 -4.79
C ILE A 241 -27.25 -9.91 -4.75
N ASN A 242 -27.67 -9.27 -3.66
CA ASN A 242 -29.01 -8.72 -3.50
C ASN A 242 -29.21 -7.36 -4.18
N GLY A 243 -28.21 -6.85 -4.90
CA GLY A 243 -28.27 -5.58 -5.62
C GLY A 243 -28.21 -4.35 -4.71
N ASP A 244 -27.74 -4.48 -3.48
CA ASP A 244 -27.52 -3.36 -2.57
C ASP A 244 -26.29 -2.56 -2.99
N GLU A 245 -26.54 -1.34 -3.46
CA GLU A 245 -25.52 -0.39 -3.91
C GLU A 245 -24.79 0.30 -2.74
N ASN A 246 -25.24 0.08 -1.50
CA ASN A 246 -24.57 0.59 -0.31
C ASN A 246 -23.41 -0.32 0.10
N PHE A 247 -22.18 0.16 -0.04
CA PHE A 247 -20.97 -0.58 0.34
C PHE A 247 -20.73 -0.66 1.85
N TYR A 248 -21.51 0.05 2.67
CA TYR A 248 -21.34 0.13 4.11
C TYR A 248 -22.33 -0.75 4.87
N LEU A 249 -21.91 -1.20 6.05
CA LEU A 249 -22.77 -1.92 6.97
C LEU A 249 -23.62 -0.95 7.79
N ASN A 250 -24.91 -1.24 7.91
CA ASN A 250 -25.77 -0.64 8.93
C ASN A 250 -25.46 -1.22 10.32
N ASP A 251 -26.05 -0.65 11.37
CA ASP A 251 -25.71 -1.04 12.74
C ASP A 251 -26.11 -2.48 13.08
N GLN A 252 -27.19 -3.01 12.48
CA GLN A 252 -27.57 -4.41 12.66
C GLN A 252 -26.57 -5.35 11.99
N GLU A 253 -26.13 -5.02 10.77
CA GLU A 253 -25.12 -5.76 10.03
C GLU A 253 -23.76 -5.77 10.74
N LYS A 254 -23.36 -4.64 11.34
CA LYS A 254 -22.14 -4.57 12.19
C LYS A 254 -22.22 -5.53 13.37
N VAL A 255 -23.37 -5.61 14.03
CA VAL A 255 -23.60 -6.53 15.16
C VAL A 255 -23.53 -7.99 14.68
N ILE A 256 -24.05 -8.31 13.50
CA ILE A 256 -23.95 -9.66 12.91
C ILE A 256 -22.48 -10.02 12.68
N VAL A 257 -21.71 -9.15 12.02
CA VAL A 257 -20.27 -9.39 11.77
C VAL A 257 -19.50 -9.57 13.08
N GLN A 258 -19.79 -8.76 14.10
CA GLN A 258 -19.16 -8.89 15.41
C GLN A 258 -19.48 -10.22 16.10
N LYS A 259 -20.76 -10.64 16.08
CA LYS A 259 -21.18 -11.94 16.63
C LYS A 259 -20.53 -13.11 15.89
N GLU A 260 -20.42 -13.06 14.57
CA GLU A 260 -19.75 -14.10 13.79
C GLU A 260 -18.25 -14.21 14.11
N ARG A 261 -17.59 -13.07 14.38
CA ARG A 261 -16.20 -13.06 14.88
C ARG A 261 -16.06 -13.66 16.28
N GLU A 262 -17.10 -13.55 17.12
CA GLU A 262 -17.11 -14.06 18.50
C GLU A 262 -17.52 -15.55 18.61
N LYS A 263 -18.43 -16.03 17.75
CA LYS A 263 -18.96 -17.40 17.77
C LYS A 263 -17.92 -18.47 17.43
N GLN A 264 -16.89 -18.13 16.67
CA GLN A 264 -15.86 -19.11 16.29
C GLN A 264 -14.76 -19.09 17.37
N PRO A 265 -14.59 -20.17 18.16
CA PRO A 265 -13.71 -20.17 19.33
C PRO A 265 -12.30 -19.76 18.91
N ARG A 266 -11.56 -19.00 19.71
CA ARG A 266 -10.11 -18.82 19.47
C ARG A 266 -9.48 -20.20 19.56
N GLU A 267 -9.19 -20.84 18.45
CA GLU A 267 -8.23 -21.95 18.48
C GLU A 267 -6.94 -21.36 19.03
N LYS A 268 -6.64 -21.73 20.28
CA LYS A 268 -5.30 -21.68 20.86
C LYS A 268 -4.39 -22.68 20.15
N VAL A 269 -4.39 -22.73 18.81
CA VAL A 269 -3.49 -23.60 18.03
C VAL A 269 -2.24 -22.78 17.77
N HIS A 270 -1.45 -22.61 18.84
CA HIS A 270 0.01 -22.48 18.75
C HIS A 270 0.67 -22.44 20.12
N PHE A 271 -0.01 -21.91 21.14
CA PHE A 271 0.62 -21.70 22.46
C PHE A 271 0.61 -22.95 23.35
N LEU A 272 -0.42 -23.80 23.24
CA LEU A 272 -0.50 -25.04 24.03
C LEU A 272 0.30 -26.19 23.41
N GLU A 273 0.48 -26.21 22.08
CA GLU A 273 1.36 -27.18 21.41
C GLU A 273 2.84 -26.88 21.65
N GLU A 274 3.25 -25.62 21.75
CA GLU A 274 4.61 -25.25 22.20
C GLU A 274 4.86 -25.60 23.68
N LEU A 275 3.88 -25.37 24.56
CA LEU A 275 3.99 -25.73 25.98
C LEU A 275 4.12 -27.25 26.17
N ASN A 276 3.32 -28.06 25.48
CA ASN A 276 3.41 -29.51 25.56
C ASN A 276 4.71 -30.06 24.94
N ARG A 277 5.26 -29.39 23.92
CA ARG A 277 6.55 -29.76 23.32
C ARG A 277 7.75 -29.41 24.21
N ILE A 278 7.62 -28.37 25.04
CA ILE A 278 8.61 -27.99 26.06
C ILE A 278 8.55 -28.92 27.27
N GLU A 279 7.36 -29.38 27.66
CA GLU A 279 7.19 -30.34 28.77
C GLU A 279 7.61 -31.77 28.40
N SER A 280 7.51 -32.18 27.13
CA SER A 280 8.02 -33.49 26.68
C SER A 280 9.55 -33.56 26.49
N LEU A 281 10.25 -32.44 26.71
CA LEU A 281 11.71 -32.32 26.63
C LEU A 281 12.37 -32.13 28.01
N ARG A 282 11.61 -32.32 29.10
CA ARG A 282 12.10 -32.43 30.48
C ARG A 282 11.93 -33.84 31.00
#